data_AF-A0A6L7U5D6-F1
#
_entry.id   AF-A0A6L7U5D6-F1
#
_cell.length_a   1.000
_cell.length_b   1.000
_cell.length_c   1.000
_cell.angle_alpha   90.00
_cell.angle_beta   90.00
_cell.angle_gamma   90.00
#
_symmetry.space_group_name_H-M   'P 1'
#
loop_
_entity.id
_entity.type
_entity.pdbx_description
1 polymer ?
#
loop_
_entity_poly.entity_id
_entity_poly.type
_entity_poly.pdbx_seq_one_letter_code
_entity_poly.pdbx_strand_id
1 'polypeptide(L)'
;MTDRLDLPRRYRHMVETLLREYVPDAEVWAYGSRINGESHEGSDLDLALRSPTLEPLGAPFTDLVEAFRESNIPILVQASDWAMLPESFRNEIARSHVVLQEGLPKS
;
A
#
# COMPACT_ATOMS: atom_id res chain seq x y z
N MET A 1 -7.34 15.38 13.12
CA MET A 1 -6.04 15.06 12.49
C MET A 1 -6.33 14.87 11.02
N THR A 2 -5.76 15.73 10.16
CA THR A 2 -5.99 15.68 8.71
C THR A 2 -5.38 14.38 8.22
N ASP A 3 -6.22 13.52 7.65
CA ASP A 3 -5.77 12.32 6.94
C ASP A 3 -4.81 12.78 5.84
N ARG A 4 -3.53 12.38 5.94
CA ARG A 4 -2.47 12.86 5.02
C ARG A 4 -2.62 12.24 3.63
N LEU A 5 -3.41 11.19 3.49
CA LEU A 5 -3.64 10.53 2.22
C LEU A 5 -4.71 11.28 1.40
N ASP A 6 -4.30 11.87 0.30
CA ASP A 6 -5.16 12.41 -0.74
C ASP A 6 -5.77 11.27 -1.57
N LEU A 7 -6.79 10.62 -1.01
CA LEU A 7 -7.60 9.62 -1.68
C LEU A 7 -9.06 9.72 -1.19
N PRO A 8 -10.05 9.84 -2.08
CA PRO A 8 -11.45 9.86 -1.68
C PRO A 8 -11.81 8.66 -0.81
N ARG A 9 -12.53 8.89 0.29
CA ARG A 9 -12.88 7.86 1.30
C ARG A 9 -13.45 6.58 0.71
N ARG A 10 -14.26 6.68 -0.36
CA ARG A 10 -14.84 5.52 -1.06
C ARG A 10 -13.76 4.61 -1.66
N TYR A 11 -12.74 5.19 -2.30
CA TYR A 11 -11.65 4.43 -2.93
C TYR A 11 -10.68 3.92 -1.88
N ARG A 12 -10.40 4.70 -0.83
CA ARG A 12 -9.67 4.22 0.35
C ARG A 12 -10.31 2.97 0.94
N HIS A 13 -11.64 2.97 1.10
CA HIS A 13 -12.35 1.80 1.62
C HIS A 13 -12.24 0.57 0.70
N MET A 14 -12.29 0.76 -0.62
CA MET A 14 -12.08 -0.32 -1.59
C MET A 14 -10.66 -0.89 -1.49
N VAL A 15 -9.65 -0.02 -1.41
CA VAL A 15 -8.24 -0.43 -1.22
C VAL A 15 -8.10 -1.24 0.06
N GLU A 16 -8.55 -0.70 1.20
CA GLU A 16 -8.46 -1.39 2.50
C GLU A 16 -9.23 -2.73 2.51
N THR A 17 -10.32 -2.84 1.76
CA THR A 17 -11.06 -4.11 1.64
C THR A 17 -10.22 -5.17 0.94
N LEU A 18 -9.62 -4.82 -0.21
CA LEU A 18 -8.75 -5.74 -0.95
C LEU A 18 -7.49 -6.10 -0.13
N LEU A 19 -6.89 -5.14 0.57
CA LEU A 19 -5.74 -5.42 1.44
C LEU A 19 -6.08 -6.46 2.52
N ARG A 20 -7.23 -6.33 3.18
CA ARG A 20 -7.66 -7.28 4.22
C ARG A 20 -8.03 -8.65 3.65
N GLU A 21 -8.50 -8.71 2.41
CA GLU A 21 -8.90 -9.97 1.77
C GLU A 21 -7.68 -10.80 1.36
N TYR A 22 -6.68 -10.18 0.73
CA TYR A 22 -5.55 -10.91 0.15
C TYR A 22 -4.32 -10.96 1.06
N VAL A 23 -4.07 -9.91 1.86
CA VAL A 23 -2.87 -9.78 2.70
C VAL A 23 -3.22 -9.30 4.11
N PRO A 24 -4.14 -9.97 4.84
CA PRO A 24 -4.67 -9.50 6.13
C PRO A 24 -3.61 -9.20 7.19
N ASP A 25 -2.50 -9.95 7.15
CA ASP A 25 -1.46 -9.88 8.17
C ASP A 25 -0.36 -8.87 7.83
N ALA A 26 -0.34 -8.35 6.59
CA ALA A 26 0.68 -7.42 6.14
C ALA A 26 0.43 -6.02 6.71
N GLU A 27 1.51 -5.36 7.13
CA GLU A 27 1.49 -3.93 7.35
C GLU A 27 1.61 -3.21 6.00
N VAL A 28 0.75 -2.23 5.76
CA VAL A 28 0.67 -1.56 4.45
C VAL A 28 0.87 -0.07 4.61
N TRP A 29 1.88 0.44 3.92
CA TRP A 29 2.26 1.84 3.92
C TRP A 29 1.93 2.50 2.59
N ALA A 30 1.18 3.59 2.61
CA ALA A 30 1.06 4.50 1.48
C ALA A 30 2.22 5.50 1.48
N TYR A 31 2.82 5.73 0.32
CA TYR A 31 3.89 6.71 0.13
C TYR A 31 3.69 7.50 -1.18
N GLY A 32 4.64 8.38 -1.50
CA GLY A 32 4.63 9.13 -2.76
C GLY A 32 3.70 10.34 -2.78
N SER A 33 3.25 10.70 -3.98
CA SER A 33 2.59 11.99 -4.28
C SER A 33 1.30 12.23 -3.49
N ARG A 34 0.56 11.17 -3.19
CA ARG A 34 -0.72 11.24 -2.47
C ARG A 34 -0.58 11.48 -0.96
N ILE A 35 0.63 11.49 -0.40
CA ILE A 35 0.86 11.78 1.03
C ILE A 35 1.72 13.02 1.30
N ASN A 36 2.36 13.55 0.27
CA ASN A 36 3.23 14.73 0.34
C ASN A 36 2.55 16.00 -0.22
N GLY A 37 1.33 15.87 -0.78
CA GLY A 37 0.54 16.99 -1.31
C GLY A 37 0.87 17.36 -2.76
N GLU A 38 1.59 16.50 -3.48
CA GLU A 38 1.98 16.71 -4.88
C GLU A 38 1.09 15.92 -5.85
N SER A 39 0.07 15.21 -5.36
CA SER A 39 -0.86 14.44 -6.19
C SER A 39 -1.76 15.30 -7.08
N HIS A 40 -2.11 14.73 -8.22
CA HIS A 40 -3.15 15.21 -9.12
C HIS A 40 -4.18 14.09 -9.36
N GLU A 41 -5.27 14.37 -10.07
CA GLU A 41 -6.38 13.41 -10.24
C GLU A 41 -5.93 12.05 -10.79
N GLY A 42 -4.99 12.04 -11.73
CA GLY A 42 -4.44 10.84 -12.35
C GLY A 42 -3.21 10.24 -11.67
N SER A 43 -2.75 10.76 -10.53
CA SER A 43 -1.59 10.20 -9.82
C SER A 43 -1.87 8.78 -9.31
N ASP A 44 -0.88 7.91 -9.37
CA ASP A 44 -0.98 6.56 -8.80
C ASP A 44 -1.10 6.60 -7.27
N LEU A 45 -1.57 5.51 -6.68
CA LEU A 45 -1.44 5.22 -5.25
C LEU A 45 -0.30 4.23 -5.04
N ASP A 46 0.81 4.70 -4.45
CA ASP A 46 1.97 3.85 -4.16
C ASP A 46 1.83 3.20 -2.79
N LEU A 47 1.91 1.87 -2.75
CA LEU A 47 1.81 1.05 -1.55
C LEU A 47 3.06 0.19 -1.38
N ALA A 48 3.58 0.14 -0.15
CA ALA A 48 4.61 -0.80 0.26
C ALA A 48 4.03 -1.78 1.28
N LEU A 49 4.07 -3.06 0.96
CA LEU A 49 3.47 -4.12 1.76
C LEU A 49 4.57 -4.89 2.48
N ARG A 50 4.44 -4.98 3.80
CA ARG A 50 5.44 -5.56 4.70
C ARG A 50 4.82 -6.79 5.36
N SER A 51 5.33 -7.98 5.03
CA SER A 51 4.95 -9.20 5.75
C SER A 51 5.40 -9.11 7.21
N PRO A 52 4.73 -9.80 8.14
CA PRO A 52 5.19 -9.87 9.52
C PRO A 52 6.64 -10.30 9.60
N THR A 53 7.10 -11.28 8.81
CA THR A 53 8.48 -11.80 8.84
C THR A 53 9.51 -10.89 8.16
N LEU A 54 9.09 -9.96 7.31
CA LEU A 54 9.90 -9.20 6.34
C LEU A 54 10.49 -10.05 5.21
N GLU A 55 9.86 -11.19 4.93
CA GLU A 55 10.14 -12.04 3.76
C GLU A 55 9.13 -11.76 2.64
N PRO A 56 9.42 -12.18 1.39
CA PRO A 56 8.51 -11.97 0.27
C PRO A 56 7.11 -12.55 0.52
N LEU A 57 6.08 -11.81 0.13
CA LEU A 57 4.68 -12.17 0.35
C LEU A 57 4.21 -13.31 -0.55
N GLY A 58 4.86 -13.54 -1.69
CA GLY A 58 4.56 -14.65 -2.60
C GLY A 58 3.21 -14.51 -3.32
N ALA A 59 2.49 -15.62 -3.48
CA ALA A 59 1.24 -15.67 -4.26
C ALA A 59 0.15 -14.68 -3.78
N PRO A 60 -0.12 -14.52 -2.46
CA PRO A 60 -1.08 -13.52 -1.97
C PRO A 60 -0.83 -12.10 -2.48
N PHE A 61 0.43 -11.70 -2.64
CA PHE A 61 0.77 -10.39 -3.20
C PHE A 61 0.46 -10.30 -4.69
N THR A 62 0.77 -11.34 -5.46
CA THR A 62 0.43 -11.39 -6.89
C THR A 62 -1.08 -11.33 -7.10
N ASP A 63 -1.85 -12.08 -6.31
CA ASP A 63 -3.31 -12.10 -6.40
C ASP A 63 -3.91 -10.73 -6.04
N LEU A 64 -3.35 -10.04 -5.04
CA LEU A 64 -3.73 -8.67 -4.70
C LEU A 64 -3.45 -7.69 -5.85
N VAL A 65 -2.30 -7.78 -6.50
CA VAL A 65 -1.93 -6.91 -7.63
C VAL A 65 -2.93 -7.07 -8.77
N GLU A 66 -3.33 -8.31 -9.09
CA GLU A 66 -4.36 -8.57 -10.09
C GLU A 66 -5.73 -8.07 -9.63
N ALA A 67 -6.10 -8.26 -8.36
CA ALA A 67 -7.35 -7.72 -7.81
C ALA A 67 -7.43 -6.19 -7.90
N PHE A 68 -6.32 -5.48 -7.69
CA PHE A 68 -6.28 -4.03 -7.92
C PHE A 68 -6.50 -3.66 -9.38
N ARG A 69 -5.90 -4.41 -10.32
CA ARG A 69 -6.05 -4.20 -11.77
C ARG A 69 -7.48 -4.43 -12.26
N GLU A 70 -8.17 -5.40 -11.68
CA GLU A 70 -9.56 -5.73 -12.01
C GLU A 70 -10.59 -4.88 -11.24
N SER A 71 -10.15 -4.09 -10.27
CA SER A 71 -11.03 -3.28 -9.43
C SER A 71 -11.61 -2.05 -10.17
N ASN A 72 -12.69 -1.50 -9.62
CA ASN A 72 -13.30 -0.24 -10.09
C ASN A 72 -12.67 1.02 -9.44
N ILE A 73 -11.45 0.94 -8.92
CA ILE A 73 -10.71 2.09 -8.40
C ILE A 73 -10.23 2.90 -9.62
N PRO A 74 -10.57 4.19 -9.77
CA PRO A 74 -10.33 4.94 -11.01
C PRO A 74 -8.89 5.47 -11.14
N ILE A 75 -7.96 4.91 -10.36
CA ILE A 75 -6.54 5.26 -10.36
C ILE A 75 -5.72 3.98 -10.26
N LEU A 76 -4.51 4.01 -10.76
CA LEU A 76 -3.59 2.88 -10.65
C LEU A 76 -3.12 2.74 -9.20
N VAL A 77 -3.11 1.50 -8.71
CA VAL A 77 -2.57 1.15 -7.40
C VAL A 77 -1.26 0.39 -7.62
N GLN A 78 -0.13 1.01 -7.28
CA GLN A 78 1.21 0.45 -7.40
C GLN A 78 1.60 -0.22 -6.08
N ALA A 79 1.39 -1.53 -5.99
CA ALA A 79 1.80 -2.31 -4.83
C ALA A 79 3.23 -2.85 -5.00
N SER A 80 4.06 -2.68 -3.98
CA SER A 80 5.43 -3.19 -3.92
C SER A 80 5.63 -4.10 -2.71
N ASP A 81 6.23 -5.26 -2.91
CA ASP A 81 6.67 -6.15 -1.83
C ASP A 81 7.93 -5.56 -1.16
N TRP A 82 7.82 -5.19 0.10
CA TRP A 82 8.89 -4.57 0.88
C TRP A 82 10.17 -5.38 0.92
N ALA A 83 10.07 -6.71 0.99
CA ALA A 83 11.22 -7.60 1.07
C ALA A 83 12.06 -7.55 -0.22
N MET A 84 11.41 -7.24 -1.35
CA MET A 84 12.01 -7.18 -2.68
C MET A 84 12.59 -5.80 -3.02
N LEU A 85 12.27 -4.76 -2.25
CA LEU A 85 12.76 -3.41 -2.49
C LEU A 85 14.25 -3.25 -2.11
N PRO A 86 15.04 -2.46 -2.85
CA PRO A 86 16.37 -2.06 -2.42
C PRO A 86 16.34 -1.35 -1.07
N GLU A 87 17.39 -1.52 -0.26
CA GLU A 87 17.46 -0.92 1.08
C GLU A 87 17.38 0.61 1.07
N SER A 88 18.03 1.27 0.11
CA SER A 88 17.94 2.72 -0.07
C SER A 88 16.50 3.18 -0.24
N PHE A 89 15.72 2.45 -1.04
CA PHE A 89 14.33 2.79 -1.33
C PHE A 89 13.43 2.52 -0.11
N ARG A 90 13.65 1.42 0.61
CA ARG A 90 13.01 1.19 1.92
C ARG A 90 13.25 2.35 2.89
N ASN A 91 14.48 2.84 2.96
CA ASN A 91 14.84 3.97 3.83
C ASN A 91 14.12 5.27 3.42
N GLU A 92 13.93 5.50 2.12
CA GLU A 92 13.17 6.65 1.62
C GLU A 92 11.68 6.57 2.01
N ILE A 93 11.06 5.41 1.78
CA ILE A 93 9.65 5.18 2.15
C ILE A 93 9.46 5.31 3.66
N ALA A 94 10.35 4.73 4.47
CA ALA A 94 10.27 4.78 5.92
C ALA A 94 10.29 6.23 6.47
N ARG A 95 10.96 7.17 5.78
CA ARG A 95 11.01 8.58 6.19
C ARG A 95 9.69 9.32 6.01
N SER A 96 8.85 8.91 5.07
CA SER A 96 7.56 9.55 4.82
C SER A 96 6.57 8.53 4.26
N HIS A 97 5.71 8.02 5.13
CA HIS A 97 4.61 7.14 4.77
C HIS A 97 3.37 7.43 5.64
N VAL A 98 2.24 6.84 5.25
CA VAL A 98 1.01 6.75 6.04
C VAL A 98 0.64 5.27 6.17
N VAL A 99 0.38 4.79 7.38
CA VAL A 99 -0.08 3.41 7.61
C VAL A 99 -1.56 3.31 7.20
N LEU A 100 -1.87 2.39 6.29
CA LEU A 100 -3.24 2.08 5.86
C LEU A 100 -3.79 0.81 6.50
N GLN A 101 -2.92 -0.16 6.77
CA GLN A 101 -3.25 -1.38 7.47
C GLN A 101 -2.12 -1.70 8.44
N GLU A 102 -2.47 -1.87 9.71
CA GLU A 102 -1.54 -2.38 10.72
C GLU A 102 -1.32 -3.86 10.46
N GLY A 103 -0.06 -4.30 10.46
CA GLY A 103 0.25 -5.73 10.35
C GLY A 103 0.00 -6.47 11.66
N LEU A 104 -0.11 -7.79 11.60
CA LEU A 104 -0.10 -8.58 12.83
C LEU A 104 1.30 -8.52 13.46
N PRO A 105 1.40 -8.45 14.81
CA PRO A 105 2.68 -8.50 15.48
C PRO A 105 3.42 -9.81 15.15
N LYS A 106 4.74 -9.75 14.95
CA LYS A 106 5.62 -10.94 14.92
C LYS A 106 5.39 -11.70 16.24
N SER A 107 4.80 -12.90 16.16
CA SER A 107 4.68 -13.82 17.30
C SER A 107 5.99 -14.55 17.57
#